data_AF-H4F2Q9-F1
#
_entry.id   AF-H4F2Q9-F1
#
_cell.length_a   1.000
_cell.length_b   1.000
_cell.length_c   1.000
_cell.angle_alpha   90.00
_cell.angle_beta   90.00
_cell.angle_gamma   90.00
#
_symmetry.space_group_name_H-M   'P 1'
#
loop_
_entity.id
_entity.type
_entity.pdbx_description
1 polymer ?
#
loop_
_entity_poly.entity_id
_entity_poly.type
_entity_poly.pdbx_seq_one_letter_code
_entity_poly.pdbx_strand_id
1 'polypeptide(L)' 'EEVIGVSTRVAVMRRGAIAGVLSRSELSEEAILRLAVE' A
#
# COMPACT_ATOMS: atom_id res chain seq x y z
N GLU A 1 -14.05 -3.37 8.69
CA GLU A 1 -12.70 -3.96 8.65
C GLU A 1 -11.89 -3.09 7.71
N GLU A 2 -10.82 -2.45 8.18
CA GLU A 2 -10.07 -1.47 7.37
C GLU A 2 -9.51 -2.10 6.10
N VAL A 3 -9.16 -1.29 5.08
CA VAL A 3 -8.64 -1.76 3.79
C VAL A 3 -7.47 -2.75 3.96
N ILE A 4 -6.66 -2.56 5.00
CA ILE A 4 -5.54 -3.43 5.36
C ILE A 4 -5.99 -4.83 5.79
N GLY A 5 -7.09 -4.96 6.55
CA GLY A 5 -7.57 -6.25 7.06
C GLY A 5 -8.20 -7.13 5.99
N VAL A 6 -8.89 -6.51 5.03
CA VAL A 6 -9.67 -7.21 3.99
C VAL A 6 -8.90 -7.48 2.70
N SER A 7 -7.80 -6.77 2.46
CA SER A 7 -7.08 -6.85 1.19
C SER A 7 -6.03 -7.96 1.17
N THR A 8 -5.86 -8.60 0.02
CA THR A 8 -4.76 -9.54 -0.26
C THR A 8 -3.60 -8.89 -1.01
N ARG A 9 -3.88 -7.72 -1.62
CA ARG A 9 -2.92 -6.91 -2.36
C ARG A 9 -3.38 -5.47 -2.41
N VAL A 10 -2.46 -4.53 -2.30
CA VAL A 10 -2.75 -3.09 -2.33
C VAL A 10 -1.74 -2.40 -3.24
N ALA A 11 -2.24 -1.61 -4.20
CA ALA A 11 -1.40 -0.71 -4.99
C ALA A 11 -1.43 0.69 -4.36
N VAL A 12 -0.26 1.27 -4.12
CA VAL A 12 -0.12 2.64 -3.62
C VAL A 12 0.15 3.55 -4.80
N MET A 13 -0.64 4.61 -4.93
CA MET A 13 -0.48 5.61 -5.97
C MET A 13 0.07 6.91 -5.40
N ARG A 14 0.93 7.57 -6.18
CA ARG A 14 1.53 8.86 -5.84
C ARG A 14 1.78 9.65 -7.13
N ARG A 15 1.39 10.93 -7.14
CA ARG A 15 1.54 11.84 -8.29
C ARG A 15 1.01 11.25 -9.62
N GLY A 16 -0.12 10.57 -9.55
CA GLY A 16 -0.77 9.98 -10.73
C GLY A 16 -0.13 8.68 -11.26
N ALA A 17 0.89 8.15 -10.58
CA ALA A 17 1.54 6.88 -10.95
C ALA A 17 1.44 5.86 -9.80
N ILE A 18 1.59 4.58 -10.10
CA ILE A 18 1.75 3.53 -9.08
C ILE A 18 3.16 3.63 -8.52
N ALA A 19 3.27 3.93 -7.23
CA ALA A 19 4.54 3.97 -6.52
C ALA A 19 5.03 2.56 -6.12
N GLY A 20 4.09 1.65 -5.88
CA GLY A 20 4.40 0.25 -5.56
C GLY A 20 3.15 -0.58 -5.31
N VAL A 21 3.35 -1.89 -5.22
CA VAL A 21 2.29 -2.86 -4.92
C VAL A 21 2.75 -3.73 -3.77
N LEU A 22 1.94 -3.81 -2.72
CA LEU A 22 2.18 -4.60 -1.52
C LEU A 22 1.33 -5.87 -1.58
N SER A 23 1.96 -7.03 -1.38
CA SER A 23 1.25 -8.28 -1.08
C SER A 23 0.78 -8.32 0.38
N ARG A 24 -0.04 -9.31 0.73
CA ARG A 24 -0.56 -9.49 2.09
C ARG A 24 0.53 -9.52 3.16
N SER A 25 1.69 -10.13 2.88
CA SER A 25 2.81 -10.21 3.83
C SER A 25 3.58 -8.90 3.99
N GLU A 26 3.44 -7.99 3.03
CA GLU A 26 4.12 -6.69 3.02
C GLU A 26 3.20 -5.54 3.48
N LEU A 27 1.91 -5.83 3.63
CA LEU A 27 0.89 -4.84 3.90
C LEU A 27 0.92 -4.38 5.35
N SER A 28 1.44 -3.17 5.57
CA SER A 28 1.39 -2.46 6.84
C SER A 28 1.18 -0.96 6.59
N GLU A 29 0.70 -0.23 7.60
CA GLU A 29 0.57 1.23 7.51
C GLU A 29 1.91 1.90 7.17
N GLU A 30 3.00 1.45 7.79
CA GLU A 30 4.35 1.97 7.54
C GLU A 30 4.79 1.75 6.09
N ALA A 31 4.51 0.58 5.51
CA ALA A 31 4.84 0.28 4.13
C ALA A 31 4.04 1.14 3.14
N ILE A 32 2.76 1.40 3.44
CA ILE A 32 1.91 2.29 2.65
C ILE A 32 2.45 3.73 2.71
N LEU A 33 2.76 4.23 3.91
CA LEU A 33 3.27 5.58 4.11
C LEU A 33 4.60 5.80 3.39
N ARG A 34 5.52 4.84 3.46
CA ARG A 34 6.79 4.90 2.71
C ARG A 34 6.54 5.07 1.21
N LEU A 35 5.66 4.26 0.62
CA LEU A 35 5.29 4.38 -0.79
C LEU A 35 4.48 5.66 -1.11
N ALA A 36 3.83 6.28 -0.15
CA ALA A 36 3.05 7.51 -0.36
C ALA A 36 3.89 8.79 -0.27
N VAL A 37 5.01 8.76 0.46
CA VAL A 37 5.82 9.94 0.79
C VAL A 37 7.13 10.05 0.00
N GLU A 38 7.71 8.94 -0.47
CA GLU A 38 8.91 8.95 -1.34
C GLU A 38 8.68 9.70 -2.67
#